data_AF-W1YR28-F1
#
_entry.id   AF-W1YR28-F1
#
_cell.length_a   1.000
_cell.length_b   1.000
_cell.length_c   1.000
_cell.angle_alpha   90.00
_cell.angle_beta   90.00
_cell.angle_gamma   90.00
#
_symmetry.space_group_name_H-M   'P 1'
#
loop_
_entity.id
_entity.type
_entity.pdbx_description
1 polymer ?
#
loop_
_entity_poly.entity_id
_entity_poly.type
_entity_poly.pdbx_seq_one_letter_code
_entity_poly.pdbx_strand_id
1 'polypeptide(L)' 'RVVADFLSEYRAGRTPNPCVRCNERVKFDALLERGLAMGFDAVATGHYARLTGGASSGRPGDTHGLRLS' A
#
# COMPACT_ATOMS: atom_id res chain seq x y z
N ARG A 1 9.22 8.25 8.15
CA ARG A 1 8.47 7.56 9.23
C ARG A 1 8.76 6.06 9.29
N VAL A 2 8.64 5.28 8.20
CA VAL A 2 8.90 3.82 8.19
C VAL A 2 10.29 3.43 8.75
N VAL A 3 11.36 4.10 8.32
CA VAL A 3 12.73 3.82 8.80
C VAL A 3 12.90 4.17 10.28
N ALA A 4 12.33 5.29 10.74
CA ALA A 4 12.40 5.69 12.13
C ALA A 4 11.69 4.68 13.05
N ASP A 5 10.50 4.23 12.66
CA ASP A 5 9.74 3.21 13.38
C ASP A 5 10.54 1.89 13.41
N PHE A 6 11.10 1.45 12.28
CA PHE A 6 11.94 0.26 12.21
C PHE A 6 13.13 0.33 13.18
N LEU A 7 13.89 1.42 13.17
CA LEU A 7 15.05 1.61 14.05
C LEU A 7 14.65 1.64 15.53
N SER A 8 13.51 2.24 15.86
CA SER A 8 12.99 2.27 17.24
C SER A 8 12.63 0.87 17.74
N GLU A 9 11.87 0.11 16.95
CA GLU A 9 11.43 -1.25 17.30
C GLU A 9 12.63 -2.21 17.40
N TYR A 10 13.59 -2.09 16.49
CA TYR A 10 14.81 -2.90 16.49
C TYR A 10 15.67 -2.62 17.73
N ARG A 11 15.86 -1.34 18.08
CA ARG A 11 16.57 -0.95 19.32
C ARG A 11 15.89 -1.47 20.59
N ALA A 12 14.58 -1.68 20.55
CA ALA A 12 13.81 -2.26 21.63
C ALA A 12 13.85 -3.81 21.68
N GLY A 13 14.73 -4.44 20.88
CA GLY A 13 14.93 -5.89 20.87
C GLY A 13 13.82 -6.69 20.17
N ARG A 14 12.94 -6.01 19.42
CA ARG A 14 11.90 -6.66 18.62
C ARG A 14 12.40 -6.94 17.21
N THR A 15 11.67 -7.79 16.49
CA THR A 15 11.95 -8.11 15.08
C THR A 15 10.89 -7.48 14.18
N PRO A 16 10.95 -6.15 13.91
CA PRO A 16 9.96 -5.48 13.07
C PRO A 16 10.13 -5.86 11.59
N ASN A 17 9.01 -5.91 10.87
CA ASN A 17 9.02 -6.00 9.40
C ASN A 17 8.73 -4.62 8.79
N PRO A 18 9.74 -3.89 8.29
CA PRO A 18 9.55 -2.55 7.73
C PRO A 18 8.77 -2.56 6.42
N CYS A 19 8.79 -3.67 5.67
CA CYS A 19 8.13 -3.78 4.37
C CYS A 19 6.61 -3.72 4.50
N VAL A 20 6.04 -4.28 5.58
CA VAL A 20 4.60 -4.21 5.86
C VAL A 20 4.16 -2.75 6.03
N ARG A 21 4.92 -1.96 6.81
CA ARG A 21 4.65 -0.54 7.04
C ARG A 21 4.89 0.33 5.80
N CYS A 22 5.87 -0.04 4.97
CA CYS A 22 6.14 0.62 3.70
C CYS A 22 5.02 0.41 2.69
N ASN A 23 4.52 -0.83 2.56
CA ASN A 23 3.41 -1.14 1.67
C ASN A 23 2.17 -0.33 2.05
N GLU A 24 1.79 -0.36 3.33
CA GLU A 24 0.66 0.39 3.88
C GLU A 24 0.78 1.91 3.62
N ARG A 25 1.87 2.54 4.08
CA ARG A 25 1.95 4.01 4.16
C ARG A 25 2.59 4.71 2.97
N VAL A 26 3.40 4.00 2.19
CA VAL A 26 4.16 4.61 1.09
C VAL A 26 3.57 4.17 -0.25
N LYS A 27 3.41 2.85 -0.46
CA LYS A 27 3.03 2.33 -1.77
C LYS A 27 1.52 2.39 -2.04
N PHE A 28 0.68 2.16 -1.04
CA PHE A 28 -0.77 2.15 -1.22
C PHE A 28 -1.45 3.45 -0.80
N ASP A 29 -0.81 4.23 0.06
CA ASP A 29 -1.31 5.53 0.52
C ASP A 29 -0.67 6.66 -0.30
N ALA A 30 0.56 7.08 0.05
CA ALA A 30 1.21 8.23 -0.58
C ALA A 30 1.36 8.14 -2.12
N LEU A 31 1.68 6.97 -2.66
CA LEU A 31 1.79 6.79 -4.12
C LEU A 31 0.41 6.84 -4.80
N LEU A 32 -0.63 6.30 -4.18
CA LEU A 32 -2.00 6.35 -4.68
C LEU A 32 -2.52 7.79 -4.65
N GLU A 33 -2.39 8.48 -3.51
CA GLU A 33 -2.75 9.89 -3.36
C GLU A 33 -2.08 10.74 -4.45
N ARG A 34 -0.78 10.52 -4.68
CA ARG A 34 -0.03 11.24 -5.71
C ARG A 34 -0.55 10.92 -7.11
N GLY A 35 -0.83 9.65 -7.41
CA GLY A 35 -1.40 9.22 -8.68
C GLY A 35 -2.76 9.86 -8.97
N LEU A 36 -3.66 9.85 -7.99
CA LEU A 36 -4.97 10.49 -8.08
C LEU A 36 -4.84 12.01 -8.28
N ALA A 37 -3.91 12.67 -7.57
CA ALA A 37 -3.62 14.09 -7.75
C ALA A 37 -3.04 14.43 -9.14
N MET A 38 -2.51 13.45 -9.87
CA MET A 38 -2.07 13.60 -11.27
C MET A 38 -3.15 13.19 -12.29
N GLY A 39 -4.34 12.79 -11.84
CA GLY A 39 -5.46 12.41 -12.69
C GLY A 39 -5.40 10.96 -13.19
N PHE A 40 -4.61 10.09 -12.57
CA PHE A 40 -4.60 8.66 -12.89
C PHE A 40 -5.74 7.93 -12.18
N ASP A 41 -6.32 6.94 -12.84
CA ASP A 41 -7.42 6.13 -12.29
C ASP A 41 -6.96 5.03 -11.32
N ALA A 42 -5.70 4.60 -11.42
CA ALA A 42 -5.13 3.52 -10.63
C ALA A 42 -3.59 3.55 -10.57
N VAL A 43 -3.03 2.81 -9.61
CA VAL A 43 -1.59 2.55 -9.48
C VAL A 43 -1.33 1.06 -9.65
N ALA A 44 -0.32 0.71 -10.44
CA ALA A 44 0.19 -0.65 -10.56
C ALA A 44 1.48 -0.82 -9.76
N THR A 45 1.66 -1.98 -9.13
CA THR A 45 2.89 -2.34 -8.42
C THR A 45 3.35 -3.73 -8.85
N GLY A 46 4.65 -4.01 -8.78
CA GLY A 46 5.22 -5.32 -9.11
C GLY A 46 5.04 -6.40 -8.04
N HIS A 47 4.07 -6.25 -7.12
CA HIS A 47 3.82 -7.30 -6.11
C HIS A 47 3.23 -8.53 -6.80
N TYR A 48 3.78 -9.71 -6.48
CA TYR A 48 3.17 -10.97 -6.84
C TYR A 48 1.97 -11.24 -5.93
N ALA A 49 0.86 -10.60 -6.24
CA ALA A 49 -0.40 -10.67 -5.53
C ALA A 49 -1.56 -10.52 -6.52
N ARG A 50 -2.75 -10.99 -6.13
CA ARG A 50 -3.96 -10.85 -6.95
C ARG A 50 -5.02 -10.09 -6.15
N LEU A 51 -5.66 -9.12 -6.81
CA LEU A 51 -6.87 -8.53 -6.26
C LEU A 51 -8.05 -9.48 -6.52
N THR A 52 -8.77 -9.82 -5.47
CA THR A 52 -10.02 -10.58 -5.58
C THR A 52 -11.19 -9.60 -5.73
N GLY A 53 -12.13 -9.89 -6.65
CA GLY A 53 -13.27 -9.01 -6.97
C GLY A 53 -13.14 -8.21 -8.28
N GLY A 54 -11.95 -8.21 -8.89
CA GLY A 54 -11.67 -7.56 -10.18
C GLY A 54 -11.57 -6.04 -10.08
N ALA A 55 -10.50 -5.46 -10.62
CA ALA A 55 -10.39 -4.00 -10.77
C ALA A 55 -11.32 -3.45 -11.87
N SER A 56 -11.99 -4.32 -12.64
CA SER A 56 -12.81 -3.98 -13.80
C SER A 56 -14.28 -3.71 -13.50
N SER A 57 -14.72 -3.76 -12.23
CA SER A 57 -16.13 -3.60 -11.84
C SER A 57 -16.40 -2.37 -10.96
N GLY A 58 -15.37 -1.66 -10.48
CA GLY A 58 -15.50 -0.47 -9.64
C GLY A 58 -15.19 0.81 -10.41
N ARG A 59 -15.94 1.89 -10.13
CA ARG A 59 -15.51 3.25 -10.51
C ARG A 59 -14.08 3.50 -10.00
N PRO A 60 -13.26 4.29 -10.70
CA PRO A 60 -11.97 4.75 -10.17
C PRO A 60 -12.14 5.27 -8.73
N GLY A 61 -11.37 4.71 -7.78
CA GLY A 61 -11.44 5.05 -6.36
C GLY A 61 -12.36 4.20 -5.48
N ASP A 62 -13.18 3.29 -6.04
CA ASP A 62 -14.01 2.38 -5.25
C ASP A 62 -13.23 1.13 -4.82
N THR A 63 -12.67 1.17 -3.61
CA THR A 63 -11.94 0.05 -3.00
C THR A 63 -12.78 -0.76 -2.00
N HIS A 64 -14.07 -0.41 -1.80
CA HIS A 64 -14.90 -0.99 -0.73
C HIS A 64 -15.10 -2.52 -0.85
N GLY A 65 -14.89 -3.10 -2.04
CA GLY A 65 -14.99 -4.55 -2.29
C GLY A 65 -13.67 -5.27 -2.51
N LEU A 66 -12.53 -4.57 -2.58
CA LEU A 66 -11.24 -5.16 -2.91
C LEU A 66 -10.58 -5.75 -1.67
N ARG A 67 -10.42 -7.07 -1.65
CA ARG A 67 -9.63 -7.77 -0.62
C ARG A 67 -8.29 -8.20 -1.19
N LEU A 68 -7.21 -7.79 -0.51
CA LEU A 68 -5.88 -8.34 -0.70
C LEU A 68 -5.88 -9.77 -0.14
N SER A 69 -5.75 -10.75 -1.03
CA SER A 69 -5.53 -12.16 -0.68
C SER A 69 -4.05 -12.46 -0.48
#